data_AF-A0A2N0NMY4-F1
#
_entry.id   AF-A0A2N0NMY4-F1
#
_cell.length_a   1.000
_cell.length_b   1.000
_cell.length_c   1.000
_cell.angle_alpha   90.00
_cell.angle_beta   90.00
_cell.angle_gamma   90.00
#
_symmetry.space_group_name_H-M   'P 1'
#
loop_
_entity.id
_entity.type
_entity.pdbx_description
1 polymer ?
#
loop_
_entity_poly.entity_id
_entity_poly.type
_entity_poly.pdbx_seq_one_letter_code
_entity_poly.pdbx_strand_id
1 'polypeptide(L)'
;MTILLVTFTFFTVIYLMNLFIGLLNLAIDDFNKKEEFLLQKAQIIMEIELFYLLPWQRNNKKWFPDWIYYDIPITKIRKLINAIDNKQTVFNYPPFISEKLRKVVGLTDDNNKLERKIDQTKEELTKQNVELKQQMECIMKYIGIEQDNKKEKDSEEKQYSEEEQDSKEDIKKKQDNKLEKQIKQTKEELTRELKEKMNKIEQKMEEKMDKIEQKMESIMKSLSKIK
;
A
#
# COMPACT_ATOMS: atom_id res chain seq x y z
N MET A 1 -14.19 -47.52 -54.00
CA MET A 1 -13.15 -46.48 -54.19
C MET A 1 -13.73 -45.10 -54.47
N THR A 2 -14.65 -44.96 -55.44
CA THR A 2 -15.25 -43.66 -55.80
C THR A 2 -16.04 -42.99 -54.68
N ILE A 3 -16.89 -43.72 -53.95
CA ILE A 3 -17.67 -43.17 -52.82
C ILE A 3 -16.76 -42.63 -51.71
N LEU A 4 -15.69 -43.36 -51.37
CA LEU A 4 -14.70 -42.95 -50.38
C LEU A 4 -13.97 -41.66 -50.80
N LEU A 5 -13.62 -41.55 -52.08
CA LEU A 5 -12.99 -40.35 -52.63
C LEU A 5 -13.92 -39.13 -52.56
N VAL A 6 -15.20 -39.30 -52.91
CA VAL A 6 -16.20 -38.23 -52.86
C VAL A 6 -16.50 -37.77 -51.43
N THR A 7 -16.62 -38.70 -50.48
CA THR A 7 -16.84 -38.32 -49.07
C THR A 7 -15.60 -37.68 -48.46
N PHE A 8 -14.41 -38.17 -48.81
CA PHE A 8 -13.16 -37.58 -48.36
C PHE A 8 -12.98 -36.14 -48.86
N THR A 9 -13.19 -35.88 -50.15
CA THR A 9 -13.06 -34.52 -50.70
C THR A 9 -14.12 -33.57 -50.16
N PHE A 10 -15.35 -34.03 -49.94
CA PHE A 10 -16.40 -33.24 -49.31
C PHE A 10 -16.04 -32.87 -47.87
N PHE A 11 -15.55 -33.84 -47.09
CA PHE A 11 -15.11 -33.60 -45.71
C PHE A 11 -13.92 -32.63 -45.63
N THR A 12 -12.91 -32.77 -46.49
CA THR A 12 -11.75 -31.88 -46.45
C THR A 12 -12.11 -30.45 -46.86
N VAL A 13 -12.87 -30.27 -47.95
CA VAL A 13 -13.21 -28.93 -48.45
C VAL A 13 -14.22 -28.23 -47.54
N ILE A 14 -15.23 -28.93 -47.01
CA ILE A 14 -16.30 -28.27 -46.26
C ILE A 14 -16.03 -28.25 -44.76
N TYR A 15 -15.50 -29.35 -44.19
CA TYR A 15 -15.29 -29.41 -42.76
C TYR A 15 -13.89 -28.90 -42.39
N LEU A 16 -12.84 -29.45 -43.00
CA LEU A 16 -11.47 -29.07 -42.62
C LEU A 16 -11.09 -27.66 -43.06
N MET A 17 -11.43 -27.21 -44.27
CA MET A 17 -11.07 -25.84 -44.68
C MET A 17 -11.83 -24.78 -43.86
N ASN A 18 -13.11 -24.98 -43.60
CA ASN A 18 -13.88 -24.04 -42.79
C ASN A 18 -13.40 -24.04 -41.32
N LEU A 19 -13.06 -25.20 -40.77
CA LEU A 19 -12.42 -25.28 -39.44
C LEU A 19 -11.07 -24.57 -39.43
N PHE A 20 -10.24 -24.78 -40.46
CA PHE A 20 -8.93 -24.16 -40.58
C PHE A 20 -9.04 -22.64 -40.70
N ILE A 21 -9.98 -22.12 -41.49
CA ILE A 21 -10.27 -20.68 -41.59
C ILE A 21 -10.69 -20.12 -40.23
N GLY A 22 -11.54 -20.83 -39.48
CA GLY A 22 -11.96 -20.43 -38.13
C GLY A 22 -10.79 -20.35 -37.14
N LEU A 23 -9.93 -21.37 -37.14
CA LEU A 23 -8.72 -21.40 -36.29
C LEU A 23 -7.71 -20.32 -36.70
N LEU A 24 -7.54 -20.10 -38.01
CA LEU A 24 -6.64 -19.07 -38.52
C LEU A 24 -7.13 -17.67 -38.12
N ASN A 25 -8.43 -17.41 -38.22
CA ASN A 25 -9.01 -16.13 -37.83
C ASN A 25 -8.81 -15.84 -36.34
N LEU A 26 -9.00 -16.86 -35.48
CA LEU A 26 -8.74 -16.75 -34.04
C LEU A 26 -7.26 -16.45 -33.74
N ALA A 27 -6.34 -17.13 -34.43
CA ALA A 27 -4.91 -16.89 -34.27
C ALA A 27 -4.52 -15.48 -34.74
N ILE A 28 -5.03 -15.02 -35.89
CA ILE A 28 -4.76 -13.67 -36.42
C ILE A 28 -5.19 -12.59 -35.42
N ASP A 29 -6.32 -12.77 -34.75
CA ASP A 29 -6.80 -11.81 -33.75
C ASP A 29 -5.83 -11.66 -32.56
N ASP A 30 -5.22 -12.76 -32.09
CA ASP A 30 -4.25 -12.72 -30.99
C ASP A 30 -2.86 -12.20 -31.42
N PHE A 31 -2.46 -12.41 -32.67
CA PHE A 31 -1.16 -11.96 -33.20
C PHE A 31 -1.16 -10.55 -33.81
N ASN A 32 -2.31 -9.89 -33.97
CA ASN A 32 -2.37 -8.51 -34.48
C ASN A 32 -1.99 -7.46 -33.42
N LYS A 33 -0.87 -7.68 -32.72
CA LYS A 33 -0.33 -6.80 -31.69
C LYS A 33 0.61 -5.79 -32.34
N LYS A 34 0.11 -4.57 -32.51
CA LYS A 34 0.88 -3.44 -33.05
C LYS A 34 2.21 -3.20 -32.31
N GLU A 35 2.26 -3.46 -31.01
CA GLU A 35 3.45 -3.28 -30.18
C GLU A 35 4.58 -4.25 -30.58
N GLU A 36 4.26 -5.53 -30.78
CA GLU A 36 5.22 -6.55 -31.23
C GLU A 36 5.73 -6.26 -32.64
N PHE A 37 4.84 -5.81 -33.53
CA PHE A 37 5.22 -5.37 -34.87
C PHE A 37 6.22 -4.21 -34.85
N LEU A 38 5.97 -3.19 -34.01
CA LEU A 38 6.88 -2.05 -33.86
C LEU A 38 8.22 -2.49 -33.26
N LEU A 39 8.20 -3.42 -32.31
CA LEU A 39 9.42 -3.96 -31.71
C LEU A 39 10.28 -4.71 -32.74
N GLN A 40 9.67 -5.60 -33.53
CA GLN A 40 10.37 -6.31 -34.61
C GLN A 40 10.92 -5.34 -35.65
N LYS A 41 10.13 -4.33 -36.04
CA LYS A 41 10.59 -3.30 -36.97
C LYS A 41 11.81 -2.56 -36.42
N ALA A 42 11.82 -2.22 -35.14
CA ALA A 42 12.96 -1.57 -34.49
C ALA A 42 14.20 -2.49 -34.46
N GLN A 43 14.03 -3.79 -34.19
CA GLN A 43 15.11 -4.78 -34.23
C GLN A 43 15.74 -4.87 -35.61
N ILE A 44 14.92 -4.98 -36.67
CA ILE A 44 15.41 -5.02 -38.05
C ILE A 44 16.18 -3.75 -38.41
N ILE A 45 15.67 -2.57 -38.03
CA ILE A 45 16.37 -1.29 -38.28
C ILE A 45 17.74 -1.27 -37.59
N MET A 46 17.82 -1.72 -36.34
CA MET A 46 19.07 -1.81 -35.59
C MET A 46 20.07 -2.77 -36.24
N GLU A 47 19.61 -3.94 -36.71
CA GLU A 47 20.46 -4.89 -37.43
C GLU A 47 21.00 -4.30 -38.74
N ILE A 48 20.15 -3.60 -39.49
CA ILE A 48 20.57 -2.87 -40.70
C ILE A 48 21.63 -1.82 -40.36
N GLU A 49 21.42 -1.06 -39.28
CA GLU A 49 22.36 -0.02 -38.86
C GLU A 49 23.73 -0.57 -38.46
N LEU A 50 23.75 -1.69 -37.73
CA LEU A 50 24.99 -2.29 -37.22
C LEU A 50 25.76 -3.07 -38.30
N PHE A 51 25.06 -3.82 -39.16
CA PHE A 51 25.72 -4.77 -40.07
C PHE A 51 25.77 -4.33 -41.54
N TYR A 52 24.84 -3.48 -41.98
CA TYR A 52 24.65 -3.19 -43.41
C TYR A 52 24.90 -1.74 -43.81
N LEU A 53 24.98 -0.79 -42.86
CA LEU A 53 25.24 0.62 -43.15
C LEU A 53 26.73 0.98 -43.02
N LEU A 54 27.21 1.77 -43.98
CA LEU A 54 28.56 2.32 -43.95
C LEU A 54 28.62 3.58 -43.05
N PRO A 55 29.80 3.93 -42.49
CA PRO A 55 29.91 5.01 -41.50
C PRO A 55 29.34 6.37 -41.97
N TRP A 56 29.48 6.70 -43.25
CA TRP A 56 28.93 7.96 -43.79
C TRP A 56 27.41 7.94 -43.90
N GLN A 57 26.81 6.78 -44.17
CA GLN A 57 25.35 6.62 -44.27
C GLN A 57 24.70 6.75 -42.90
N ARG A 58 25.34 6.21 -41.87
CA ARG A 58 24.91 6.35 -40.47
C ARG A 58 24.96 7.80 -39.98
N ASN A 59 25.90 8.59 -40.51
CA ASN A 59 26.00 10.02 -40.20
C ASN A 59 25.07 10.90 -41.04
N ASN A 60 24.26 10.33 -41.93
CA ASN A 60 23.32 11.10 -42.75
C ASN A 60 22.12 11.57 -41.90
N LYS A 61 22.12 12.86 -41.55
CA LYS A 61 21.07 13.50 -40.73
C LYS A 61 19.67 13.43 -41.34
N LYS A 62 19.55 13.24 -42.66
CA LYS A 62 18.25 13.05 -43.32
C LYS A 62 17.61 11.71 -42.97
N TRP A 63 18.43 10.68 -42.72
CA TRP A 63 17.98 9.33 -42.38
C TRP A 63 18.02 9.07 -40.88
N PHE A 64 19.02 9.62 -40.19
CA PHE A 64 19.25 9.50 -38.75
C PHE A 64 19.30 10.89 -38.11
N PRO A 65 18.15 11.46 -37.72
CA PRO A 65 18.10 12.75 -37.05
C PRO A 65 18.72 12.68 -35.65
N ASP A 66 19.28 13.78 -35.19
CA ASP A 66 19.89 13.89 -33.85
C ASP A 66 18.86 13.83 -32.71
N TRP A 67 17.63 14.27 -32.98
CA TRP A 67 16.57 14.41 -31.98
C TRP A 67 15.26 13.92 -32.57
N ILE A 68 14.51 13.14 -31.80
CA ILE A 68 13.15 12.74 -32.14
C ILE A 68 12.24 13.15 -30.99
N TYR A 69 11.27 14.02 -31.28
CA TYR A 69 10.31 14.52 -30.30
C TYR A 69 9.08 13.62 -30.28
N TYR A 70 8.69 13.15 -29.09
CA TYR A 70 7.47 12.40 -28.87
C TYR A 70 6.82 12.81 -27.56
N ASP A 71 5.50 12.97 -27.60
CA ASP A 71 4.70 13.20 -26.41
C ASP A 71 4.28 11.86 -25.80
N ILE A 72 4.67 11.65 -24.54
CA ILE A 72 4.35 10.43 -23.79
C ILE A 72 3.89 10.83 -22.39
N PRO A 73 2.77 10.29 -21.88
CA PRO A 73 2.31 10.59 -20.53
C PRO A 73 3.31 10.06 -19.49
N ILE A 74 3.60 10.88 -18.48
CA ILE A 74 4.58 10.61 -17.41
C ILE A 74 4.32 9.27 -16.70
N THR A 75 3.04 8.89 -16.56
CA THR A 75 2.63 7.61 -15.95
C THR A 75 3.15 6.40 -16.72
N LYS A 76 3.09 6.43 -18.06
CA LYS A 76 3.62 5.36 -18.92
C LYS A 76 5.15 5.33 -18.86
N ILE A 77 5.79 6.49 -18.85
CA ILE A 77 7.26 6.59 -18.73
C ILE A 77 7.72 5.96 -17.41
N ARG A 78 7.08 6.27 -16.28
CA ARG A 78 7.43 5.69 -14.98
C ARG A 78 7.26 4.17 -14.96
N LYS A 79 6.15 3.66 -15.50
CA LYS A 79 5.93 2.21 -15.63
C LYS A 79 7.03 1.54 -16.48
N LEU A 80 7.41 2.16 -17.59
CA LEU A 80 8.45 1.65 -18.48
C LEU A 80 9.83 1.66 -17.81
N ILE A 81 10.22 2.76 -17.16
CA ILE A 81 11.49 2.86 -16.43
C ILE A 81 11.55 1.79 -15.33
N ASN A 82 10.48 1.63 -14.55
CA ASN A 82 10.41 0.60 -13.51
C ASN A 82 10.50 -0.81 -14.09
N ALA A 83 9.85 -1.08 -15.24
CA ALA A 83 9.92 -2.39 -15.89
C ALA A 83 11.35 -2.70 -16.38
N ILE A 84 12.05 -1.70 -16.92
CA ILE A 84 13.45 -1.83 -17.37
C ILE A 84 14.37 -2.07 -16.18
N ASP A 85 14.26 -1.27 -15.12
CA ASP A 85 15.10 -1.38 -13.92
C ASP A 85 14.91 -2.75 -13.22
N ASN A 86 13.69 -3.30 -13.24
CA ASN A 86 13.37 -4.62 -12.70
C ASN A 86 13.61 -5.77 -13.70
N LYS A 87 14.19 -5.53 -14.89
CA LYS A 87 14.43 -6.53 -15.95
C LYS A 87 13.18 -7.31 -16.37
N GLN A 88 12.01 -6.68 -16.31
CA GLN A 88 10.73 -7.28 -16.71
C GLN A 88 10.43 -7.08 -18.21
N THR A 89 11.34 -6.44 -18.94
CA THR A 89 11.18 -6.14 -20.37
C THR A 89 11.87 -7.16 -21.26
N VAL A 90 11.29 -7.40 -22.44
CA VAL A 90 11.82 -8.30 -23.49
C VAL A 90 13.00 -7.69 -24.28
N PHE A 91 13.49 -6.51 -23.88
CA PHE A 91 14.60 -5.86 -24.57
C PHE A 91 15.92 -6.60 -24.33
N ASN A 92 16.51 -7.15 -25.39
CA ASN A 92 17.87 -7.70 -25.34
C ASN A 92 18.94 -6.63 -25.12
N TYR A 93 18.66 -5.39 -25.57
CA TYR A 93 19.49 -4.22 -25.35
C TYR A 93 18.64 -3.14 -24.70
N PRO A 94 18.67 -3.00 -23.36
CA PRO A 94 17.87 -2.00 -22.68
C PRO A 94 18.32 -0.59 -23.13
N PRO A 95 17.37 0.33 -23.36
CA PRO A 95 17.70 1.67 -23.79
C PRO A 95 18.43 2.43 -22.67
N PHE A 96 19.33 3.34 -23.05
CA PHE A 96 19.95 4.25 -22.11
C PHE A 96 18.95 5.31 -21.65
N ILE A 97 18.71 5.38 -20.34
CA ILE A 97 17.82 6.37 -19.70
C ILE A 97 18.69 7.37 -18.94
N SER A 98 18.67 8.63 -19.37
CA SER A 98 19.45 9.69 -18.72
C SER A 98 19.01 9.96 -17.28
N GLU A 99 19.96 10.34 -16.41
CA GLU A 99 19.66 10.75 -15.03
C GLU A 99 18.71 11.95 -14.98
N LYS A 100 18.82 12.87 -15.94
CA LYS A 100 17.95 14.05 -16.04
C LYS A 100 16.50 13.64 -16.22
N LEU A 101 16.22 12.65 -17.08
CA LEU A 101 14.87 12.12 -17.27
C LEU A 101 14.38 11.42 -15.99
N ARG A 102 15.24 10.64 -15.32
CA ARG A 102 14.89 9.98 -14.05
C ARG A 102 14.50 10.98 -12.97
N LYS A 103 15.26 12.07 -12.85
CA LYS A 103 14.93 13.20 -11.96
C LYS A 103 13.58 13.79 -12.34
N VAL A 104 13.37 14.19 -13.59
CA VAL A 104 12.09 14.78 -14.05
C VAL A 104 10.88 13.87 -13.79
N VAL A 105 11.00 12.57 -14.05
CA VAL A 105 9.91 11.60 -13.81
C VAL A 105 9.71 11.31 -12.31
N GLY A 106 10.77 11.33 -11.51
CA GLY A 106 10.71 11.14 -10.06
C GLY A 106 10.27 12.37 -9.26
N LEU A 107 10.26 13.56 -9.87
CA LEU A 107 9.97 14.85 -9.23
C LEU A 107 8.47 15.11 -8.97
N THR A 108 7.56 14.21 -9.31
CA THR A 108 6.15 14.32 -8.87
C THR A 108 6.01 13.87 -7.41
N ASP A 109 6.17 14.86 -6.51
CA ASP A 109 6.01 15.01 -5.05
C ASP A 109 5.32 13.95 -4.16
N ASP A 110 4.58 12.98 -4.69
CA ASP A 110 3.75 12.10 -3.86
C ASP A 110 4.55 11.07 -3.07
N ASN A 111 5.66 10.57 -3.62
CA ASN A 111 6.51 9.59 -2.93
C ASN A 111 7.27 10.23 -1.75
N ASN A 112 7.90 11.40 -1.95
CA ASN A 112 8.65 12.08 -0.88
C ASN A 112 7.72 12.58 0.25
N LYS A 113 6.50 13.01 -0.09
CA LYS A 113 5.50 13.43 0.90
C LYS A 113 4.91 12.24 1.67
N LEU A 114 4.74 11.10 1.01
CA LEU A 114 4.29 9.87 1.64
C LEU A 114 5.37 9.28 2.55
N GLU A 115 6.62 9.25 2.09
CA GLU A 115 7.77 8.74 2.84
C GLU A 115 7.99 9.54 4.14
N ARG A 116 7.97 10.88 4.07
CA ARG A 116 8.01 11.74 5.27
C ARG A 116 6.85 11.49 6.24
N LYS A 117 5.64 11.22 5.74
CA LYS A 117 4.49 10.91 6.60
C LYS A 117 4.63 9.53 7.26
N ILE A 118 5.19 8.56 6.54
CA ILE A 118 5.47 7.22 7.07
C ILE A 118 6.50 7.32 8.19
N ASP A 119 7.59 8.08 7.99
CA ASP A 119 8.63 8.28 9.00
C ASP A 119 8.09 8.98 10.25
N GLN A 120 7.30 10.05 10.08
CA GLN A 120 6.63 10.74 11.19
C GLN A 120 5.70 9.80 11.98
N THR A 121 4.90 9.00 11.28
CA THR A 121 3.97 8.06 11.92
C THR A 121 4.73 6.96 12.68
N LYS A 122 5.86 6.49 12.14
CA LYS A 122 6.70 5.48 12.77
C LYS A 122 7.34 6.01 14.06
N GLU A 123 7.83 7.24 14.07
CA GLU A 123 8.38 7.90 15.27
C GLU A 123 7.31 8.14 16.35
N GLU A 124 6.09 8.48 15.96
CA GLU A 124 4.98 8.68 16.90
C GLU A 124 4.56 7.35 17.56
N LEU A 125 4.48 6.28 16.76
CA LEU A 125 4.17 4.93 17.25
C LEU A 125 5.25 4.38 18.21
N THR A 126 6.53 4.61 17.91
CA THR A 126 7.62 4.16 18.81
C THR A 126 7.58 4.88 20.15
N LYS A 127 7.28 6.19 20.18
CA LYS A 127 7.09 6.94 21.42
C LYS A 127 5.92 6.40 22.24
N GLN A 128 4.77 6.18 21.60
CA GLN A 128 3.60 5.61 22.27
C GLN A 128 3.88 4.22 22.85
N ASN A 129 4.63 3.37 22.14
CA ASN A 129 5.01 2.04 22.65
C ASN A 129 5.94 2.11 23.86
N VAL A 130 6.87 3.07 23.90
CA VAL A 130 7.75 3.27 25.07
C VAL A 130 6.93 3.75 26.27
N GLU A 131 6.02 4.69 26.07
CA GLU A 131 5.16 5.22 27.13
C GLU A 131 4.20 4.15 27.67
N LEU A 132 3.61 3.34 26.79
CA LEU A 132 2.78 2.20 27.19
C LEU A 132 3.58 1.18 28.02
N LYS A 133 4.82 0.88 27.61
CA LYS A 133 5.69 -0.04 28.34
C LYS A 133 6.00 0.48 29.74
N GLN A 134 6.27 1.77 29.89
CA GLN A 134 6.50 2.42 31.19
C GLN A 134 5.25 2.36 32.06
N GLN A 135 4.06 2.61 31.49
CA GLN A 135 2.80 2.49 32.21
C GLN A 135 2.55 1.05 32.69
N MET A 136 2.85 0.04 31.86
CA MET A 136 2.75 -1.38 32.25
C MET A 136 3.72 -1.74 33.38
N GLU A 137 4.95 -1.22 33.36
CA GLU A 137 5.93 -1.42 34.44
C GLU A 137 5.45 -0.80 35.76
N CYS A 138 4.88 0.41 35.72
CA CYS A 138 4.28 1.03 36.90
C CYS A 138 3.15 0.16 37.45
N ILE A 139 2.22 -0.30 36.61
CA ILE A 139 1.09 -1.14 37.03
C ILE A 139 1.58 -2.47 37.61
N MET A 140 2.55 -3.14 36.98
CA MET A 140 3.16 -4.37 37.50
C MET A 140 3.76 -4.18 38.89
N LYS A 141 4.42 -3.05 39.13
CA LYS A 141 4.98 -2.70 40.44
C LYS A 141 3.87 -2.55 41.49
N TYR A 142 2.78 -1.86 41.17
CA TYR A 142 1.64 -1.70 42.09
C TYR A 142 0.96 -3.05 42.41
N ILE A 143 0.76 -3.91 41.41
CA ILE A 143 0.14 -5.24 41.60
C ILE A 143 1.06 -6.15 42.44
N GLY A 144 2.38 -6.14 42.20
CA GLY A 144 3.34 -6.91 42.99
C GLY A 144 3.33 -6.50 44.47
N ILE A 145 3.29 -5.20 44.74
CA ILE A 145 3.18 -4.63 46.09
C ILE A 145 1.86 -5.05 46.77
N GLU A 146 0.75 -5.16 46.05
CA GLU A 146 -0.53 -5.64 46.60
C GLU A 146 -0.53 -7.13 46.96
N GLN A 147 0.23 -7.96 46.24
CA GLN A 147 0.34 -9.40 46.53
C GLN A 147 1.26 -9.68 47.72
N ASP A 148 2.36 -8.93 47.87
CA ASP A 148 3.26 -9.05 49.01
C ASP A 148 2.61 -8.53 50.31
N ASN A 149 1.89 -7.41 50.24
CA ASN A 149 1.11 -6.88 51.37
C ASN A 149 -0.07 -7.79 51.80
N LYS A 150 -0.54 -8.70 50.93
CA LYS A 150 -1.56 -9.70 51.27
C LYS A 150 -0.93 -10.91 51.99
N LYS A 151 0.23 -11.37 51.54
CA LYS A 151 0.93 -12.51 52.16
C LYS A 151 1.51 -12.18 53.54
N GLU A 152 1.99 -10.95 53.74
CA GLU A 152 2.56 -10.53 55.03
C GLU A 152 1.47 -10.39 56.12
N LYS A 153 0.24 -10.01 55.74
CA LYS A 153 -0.91 -9.94 56.65
C LYS A 153 -1.48 -11.30 57.05
N ASP A 154 -1.35 -12.33 56.21
CA ASP A 154 -1.87 -13.67 56.53
C ASP A 154 -0.97 -14.44 57.54
N SER A 155 0.28 -14.00 57.76
CA SER A 155 1.24 -14.66 58.66
C SER A 155 1.33 -14.08 60.09
N GLU A 156 0.83 -12.87 60.36
CA GLU A 156 0.99 -12.21 61.67
C GLU A 156 -0.25 -12.29 62.58
N GLU A 157 -1.40 -12.78 62.10
CA GLU A 157 -2.67 -12.74 62.87
C GLU A 157 -2.92 -13.98 63.77
N LYS A 158 -1.85 -14.59 64.30
CA LYS A 158 -1.93 -15.54 65.42
C LYS A 158 -0.93 -15.15 66.50
N GLN A 159 -1.32 -14.25 67.41
CA GLN A 159 -1.41 -14.47 68.87
C GLN A 159 -1.49 -13.14 69.65
N TYR A 160 -2.44 -13.09 70.61
CA TYR A 160 -2.63 -12.16 71.75
C TYR A 160 -3.55 -10.92 71.59
N SER A 161 -4.82 -11.17 71.94
CA SER A 161 -5.68 -10.55 72.98
C SER A 161 -5.77 -9.03 73.17
N GLU A 162 -7.01 -8.56 72.99
CA GLU A 162 -7.84 -7.78 73.91
C GLU A 162 -7.23 -6.54 74.59
N GLU A 163 -7.57 -5.37 74.05
CA GLU A 163 -7.97 -4.11 74.74
C GLU A 163 -7.70 -2.90 73.81
N GLU A 164 -8.64 -2.62 72.89
CA GLU A 164 -8.89 -1.32 72.22
C GLU A 164 -9.80 -1.55 70.99
N GLN A 165 -11.02 -2.05 71.21
CA GLN A 165 -11.89 -2.47 70.09
C GLN A 165 -12.91 -1.45 69.59
N ASP A 166 -13.12 -0.31 70.23
CA ASP A 166 -14.14 0.66 69.76
C ASP A 166 -13.58 1.87 68.98
N SER A 167 -12.26 2.15 69.00
CA SER A 167 -11.69 3.32 68.30
C SER A 167 -10.90 2.96 67.02
N LYS A 168 -10.38 1.74 66.90
CA LYS A 168 -9.57 1.28 65.75
C LYS A 168 -10.40 0.75 64.58
N GLU A 169 -11.54 0.11 64.86
CA GLU A 169 -12.41 -0.46 63.82
C GLU A 169 -13.15 0.63 63.03
N ASP A 170 -13.50 1.73 63.68
CA ASP A 170 -14.08 2.91 63.03
C ASP A 170 -13.07 3.66 62.16
N ILE A 171 -11.79 3.74 62.55
CA ILE A 171 -10.74 4.37 61.73
C ILE A 171 -10.45 3.52 60.49
N LYS A 172 -10.40 2.19 60.63
CA LYS A 172 -10.18 1.24 59.52
C LYS A 172 -11.33 1.24 58.51
N LYS A 173 -12.59 1.12 58.98
CA LYS A 173 -13.78 1.26 58.12
C LYS A 173 -13.89 2.63 57.44
N LYS A 174 -13.42 3.70 58.10
CA LYS A 174 -13.45 5.07 57.55
C LYS A 174 -12.33 5.31 56.53
N GLN A 175 -11.16 4.66 56.69
CA GLN A 175 -10.09 4.65 55.69
C GLN A 175 -10.44 3.80 54.47
N ASP A 176 -11.01 2.61 54.67
CA ASP A 176 -11.41 1.71 53.58
C ASP A 176 -12.54 2.33 52.73
N ASN A 177 -13.55 2.93 53.37
CA ASN A 177 -14.59 3.68 52.66
C ASN A 177 -14.03 4.91 51.91
N LYS A 178 -12.97 5.54 52.42
CA LYS A 178 -12.34 6.69 51.77
C LYS A 178 -11.54 6.24 50.54
N LEU A 179 -10.82 5.13 50.65
CA LEU A 179 -10.06 4.55 49.55
C LEU A 179 -10.99 4.04 48.45
N GLU A 180 -12.07 3.36 48.81
CA GLU A 180 -13.06 2.87 47.85
C GLU A 180 -13.78 4.01 47.11
N LYS A 181 -14.07 5.11 47.82
CA LYS A 181 -14.61 6.33 47.23
C LYS A 181 -13.61 7.01 46.28
N GLN A 182 -12.32 7.02 46.62
CA GLN A 182 -11.27 7.54 45.74
C GLN A 182 -11.11 6.68 44.48
N ILE A 183 -11.06 5.34 44.62
CA ILE A 183 -10.97 4.42 43.48
C ILE A 183 -12.16 4.61 42.54
N LYS A 184 -13.37 4.76 43.10
CA LYS A 184 -14.58 5.01 42.31
C LYS A 184 -14.52 6.34 41.56
N GLN A 185 -14.06 7.40 42.23
CA GLN A 185 -13.88 8.71 41.60
C GLN A 185 -12.82 8.67 40.49
N THR A 186 -11.67 8.06 40.73
CA THR A 186 -10.60 7.94 39.72
C THR A 186 -11.07 7.10 38.53
N LYS A 187 -11.84 6.04 38.75
CA LYS A 187 -12.41 5.22 37.68
C LYS A 187 -13.42 6.01 36.84
N GLU A 188 -14.29 6.78 37.49
CA GLU A 188 -15.26 7.65 36.80
C GLU A 188 -14.57 8.74 35.99
N GLU A 189 -13.53 9.35 36.53
CA GLU A 189 -12.73 10.39 35.86
C GLU A 189 -11.98 9.81 34.64
N LEU A 190 -11.34 8.66 34.80
CA LEU A 190 -10.66 7.97 33.70
C LEU A 190 -11.64 7.56 32.59
N THR A 191 -12.84 7.11 32.97
CA THR A 191 -13.91 6.76 32.01
C THR A 191 -14.40 7.99 31.26
N ARG A 192 -14.49 9.15 31.94
CA ARG A 192 -14.92 10.41 31.34
C ARG A 192 -13.87 10.95 30.36
N GLU A 193 -12.59 10.93 30.73
CA GLU A 193 -11.49 11.30 29.83
C GLU A 193 -11.43 10.40 28.60
N LEU A 194 -11.62 9.08 28.77
CA LEU A 194 -11.61 8.13 27.68
C LEU A 194 -12.76 8.41 26.69
N LYS A 195 -13.96 8.69 27.21
CA LYS A 195 -15.14 9.05 26.42
C LYS A 195 -14.94 10.35 25.67
N GLU A 196 -14.32 11.36 26.29
CA GLU A 196 -14.01 12.63 25.65
C GLU A 196 -12.98 12.48 24.53
N LYS A 197 -11.94 11.66 24.74
CA LYS A 197 -10.97 11.33 23.69
C LYS A 197 -11.62 10.58 22.53
N MET A 198 -12.53 9.65 22.81
CA MET A 198 -13.29 8.93 21.78
C MET A 198 -14.14 9.87 20.93
N ASN A 199 -14.90 10.77 21.56
CA ASN A 199 -15.71 11.75 20.85
C ASN A 199 -14.86 12.68 19.97
N LYS A 200 -13.68 13.11 20.45
CA LYS A 200 -12.75 13.94 19.65
C LYS A 200 -12.21 13.18 18.44
N ILE A 201 -11.99 11.88 18.55
CA ILE A 201 -11.56 11.04 17.43
C ILE A 201 -12.71 10.90 16.42
N GLU A 202 -13.92 10.66 16.89
CA GLU A 202 -15.12 10.53 16.06
C GLU A 202 -15.39 11.80 15.24
N GLN A 203 -15.37 12.97 15.88
CA GLN A 203 -15.50 14.27 15.19
C GLN A 203 -14.42 14.47 14.12
N LYS A 204 -13.16 14.12 14.41
CA LYS A 204 -12.06 14.22 13.42
C LYS A 204 -12.25 13.26 12.25
N MET A 205 -12.86 12.10 12.45
CA MET A 205 -13.18 11.17 11.38
C MET A 205 -14.31 11.72 10.50
N GLU A 206 -15.35 12.28 11.11
CA GLU A 206 -16.50 12.87 10.42
C GLU A 206 -16.06 14.07 9.56
N GLU A 207 -15.26 14.99 10.11
CA GLU A 207 -14.68 16.10 9.33
C GLU A 207 -13.84 15.64 8.12
N LYS A 208 -13.15 14.50 8.25
CA LYS A 208 -12.39 13.94 7.12
C LYS A 208 -13.32 13.29 6.10
N MET A 209 -14.40 12.67 6.54
CA MET A 209 -15.39 12.04 5.66
C MET A 209 -16.11 13.11 4.83
N ASP A 210 -16.54 14.21 5.45
CA ASP A 210 -17.14 15.36 4.76
C ASP A 210 -16.22 15.96 3.69
N LYS A 211 -14.93 16.12 4.02
CA LYS A 211 -13.94 16.61 3.05
C LYS A 211 -13.71 15.66 1.89
N ILE A 212 -13.89 14.35 2.10
CA ILE A 212 -13.80 13.35 1.03
C ILE A 212 -15.05 13.43 0.15
N GLU A 213 -16.23 13.54 0.75
CA GLU A 213 -17.50 13.63 0.04
C GLU A 213 -17.57 14.88 -0.85
N GLN A 214 -17.20 16.05 -0.31
CA GLN A 214 -17.11 17.29 -1.09
C GLN A 214 -16.14 17.18 -2.28
N LYS A 215 -15.03 16.45 -2.12
CA LYS A 215 -14.09 16.19 -3.22
C LYS A 215 -14.69 15.27 -4.28
N MET A 216 -15.41 14.22 -3.86
CA MET A 216 -16.11 13.32 -4.78
C MET A 216 -17.17 14.06 -5.59
N GLU A 217 -17.97 14.91 -4.96
CA GLU A 217 -18.96 15.75 -5.65
C GLU A 217 -18.32 16.71 -6.65
N SER A 218 -17.21 17.35 -6.27
CA SER A 218 -16.46 18.25 -7.16
C SER A 218 -15.91 17.52 -8.40
N ILE A 219 -15.41 16.29 -8.21
CA ILE A 219 -14.95 15.43 -9.31
C ILE A 219 -16.14 15.03 -10.20
N MET A 220 -17.25 14.56 -9.63
CA MET A 220 -18.46 14.17 -10.36
C MET A 220 -19.03 15.33 -11.20
N LYS A 221 -19.07 16.54 -10.63
CA LYS A 221 -19.52 17.77 -11.33
C LYS A 221 -18.57 18.19 -12.44
N SER A 222 -17.28 17.94 -12.28
CA SER A 222 -16.29 18.21 -13.33
C SER A 222 -16.44 17.20 -14.49
N LEU A 223 -16.71 15.94 -14.19
CA LEU A 223 -16.95 14.89 -15.19
C LEU A 223 -18.26 15.10 -15.97
N SER A 224 -19.32 15.59 -15.33
CA SER A 224 -20.60 15.85 -16.02
C SER A 224 -20.55 17.02 -17.01
N LYS A 225 -19.60 17.96 -16.84
CA LYS A 225 -19.37 19.09 -17.75
C LYS A 225 -18.53 18.74 -18.99
N ILE A 226 -17.96 17.53 -19.04
CA ILE A 226 -17.12 17.06 -20.15
C ILE A 226 -17.96 16.32 -21.23
N LYS A 227 -19.28 16.25 -21.04
CA LYS A 227 -20.24 15.65 -21.97
C LYS A 227 -21.06 16.72 -22.67
#